data_AF-A0A7X7HPA4-F1
#
_entry.id   AF-A0A7X7HPA4-F1
#
_cell.length_a   1.000
_cell.length_b   1.000
_cell.length_c   1.000
_cell.angle_alpha   90.00
_cell.angle_beta   90.00
_cell.angle_gamma   90.00
#
_symmetry.space_group_name_H-M   'P 1'
#
loop_
_entity.id
_entity.type
_entity.pdbx_description
1 polymer ?
#
loop_
_entity_poly.entity_id
_entity_poly.type
_entity_poly.pdbx_seq_one_letter_code
_entity_poly.pdbx_strand_id
1 'polypeptide(L)'
;MAPTLVFSGTSDCITSPDKNHLPMYERSGAESKTYISIINGSHCGMGDSRKCFTAERLAGCRDGLNTDEQTAILARYMVPWLDCVMKGMMEQGALFNHSLASDPAVNWLRSRPLP
;
A
#
# COMPACT_ATOMS: atom_id res chain seq x y z
N MET A 1 -21.17 1.49 1.34
CA MET A 1 -19.90 1.43 2.10
C MET A 1 -18.78 1.89 1.17
N ALA A 2 -17.80 2.67 1.64
CA ALA A 2 -16.75 3.20 0.77
C ALA A 2 -15.70 2.13 0.41
N PRO A 3 -15.18 2.10 -0.84
CA PRO A 3 -14.03 1.26 -1.18
C PRO A 3 -12.84 1.53 -0.26
N THR A 4 -12.05 0.49 0.03
CA THR A 4 -10.88 0.60 0.93
C THR A 4 -9.62 0.12 0.23
N LEU A 5 -8.56 0.93 0.28
CA LEU A 5 -7.21 0.53 -0.10
C LEU A 5 -6.30 0.63 1.12
N VAL A 6 -5.61 -0.46 1.46
CA VAL A 6 -4.64 -0.51 2.56
C VAL A 6 -3.25 -0.77 1.97
N PHE A 7 -2.30 0.10 2.30
CA PHE A 7 -0.89 -0.13 2.01
C PHE A 7 -0.17 -0.63 3.27
N SER A 8 0.84 -1.47 3.06
CA SER A 8 1.73 -1.99 4.09
C SER A 8 3.11 -2.15 3.50
N GLY A 9 4.16 -1.99 4.31
CA GLY A 9 5.51 -2.40 3.96
C GLY A 9 5.87 -3.71 4.65
N THR A 10 6.52 -4.65 3.96
CA THR A 10 6.93 -5.91 4.61
C THR A 10 8.06 -5.73 5.63
N SER A 11 8.80 -4.62 5.54
CA SER A 11 9.87 -4.24 6.47
C SER A 11 9.41 -3.24 7.52
N ASP A 12 8.12 -2.87 7.56
CA ASP A 12 7.58 -2.01 8.62
C ASP A 12 7.65 -2.76 9.97
N CYS A 13 8.50 -2.26 10.87
CA CYS A 13 8.67 -2.80 12.21
C CYS A 13 8.03 -1.92 13.31
N ILE A 14 7.53 -0.73 12.94
CA ILE A 14 6.85 0.20 13.84
C ILE A 14 5.37 -0.21 13.98
N THR A 15 4.71 -0.39 12.83
CA THR A 15 3.33 -0.85 12.70
C THR A 15 3.32 -2.12 11.85
N SER A 16 3.83 -3.22 12.41
CA SER A 16 4.03 -4.45 11.66
C SER A 16 2.76 -4.94 10.94
N PRO A 17 2.88 -5.52 9.72
CA PRO A 17 1.74 -5.89 8.89
C PRO A 17 0.74 -6.82 9.59
N ASP A 18 1.25 -7.83 10.30
CA ASP A 18 0.49 -8.87 11.00
C ASP A 18 -0.32 -8.33 12.19
N LYS A 19 0.16 -7.26 12.84
CA LYS A 19 -0.49 -6.66 14.00
C LYS A 19 -1.40 -5.49 13.65
N ASN A 20 -1.18 -4.85 12.51
CA ASN A 20 -1.84 -3.59 12.16
C ASN A 20 -2.57 -3.68 10.82
N HIS A 21 -1.85 -3.57 9.70
CA HIS A 21 -2.44 -3.34 8.39
C HIS A 21 -3.31 -4.51 7.90
N LEU A 22 -2.88 -5.76 8.12
CA LEU A 22 -3.65 -6.93 7.74
C LEU A 22 -4.94 -7.05 8.57
N PRO A 23 -4.92 -6.94 9.91
CA PRO A 23 -6.15 -6.85 10.70
C PRO A 23 -7.09 -5.71 10.27
N MET A 24 -6.57 -4.53 9.89
CA MET A 24 -7.40 -3.43 9.36
C MET A 24 -8.10 -3.82 8.06
N TYR A 25 -7.39 -4.48 7.14
CA TYR A 25 -7.98 -5.00 5.91
C TYR A 25 -9.05 -6.06 6.21
N GLU A 26 -8.75 -7.06 7.05
CA GLU A 26 -9.66 -8.15 7.37
C GLU A 26 -10.95 -7.65 8.03
N ARG A 27 -10.82 -6.72 8.99
CA ARG A 27 -11.95 -6.15 9.74
C ARG A 27 -12.70 -5.04 9.02
N SER A 28 -12.16 -4.48 7.93
CA SER A 28 -12.92 -3.53 7.11
C SER A 28 -14.14 -4.22 6.51
N GLY A 29 -15.32 -3.65 6.72
CA GLY A 29 -16.55 -4.14 6.11
C GLY A 29 -16.77 -3.66 4.67
N ALA A 30 -15.82 -2.93 4.08
CA ALA A 30 -15.92 -2.48 2.69
C ALA A 30 -16.08 -3.68 1.73
N GLU A 31 -17.07 -3.60 0.84
CA GLU A 31 -17.31 -4.66 -0.15
C GLU A 31 -16.15 -4.79 -1.15
N SER A 32 -15.62 -3.64 -1.59
CA SER A 32 -14.43 -3.55 -2.44
C SER A 32 -13.26 -3.08 -1.61
N LYS A 33 -12.42 -4.02 -1.21
CA LYS A 33 -11.20 -3.76 -0.46
C LYS A 33 -9.99 -4.43 -1.10
N THR A 34 -8.87 -3.72 -1.11
CA THR A 34 -7.57 -4.25 -1.56
C THR A 34 -6.52 -3.93 -0.50
N TYR A 35 -5.67 -4.91 -0.22
CA TYR A 35 -4.48 -4.78 0.60
C TYR A 35 -3.26 -5.00 -0.28
N ILE A 36 -2.30 -4.07 -0.23
CA ILE A 36 -1.05 -4.11 -0.98
C ILE A 36 0.11 -4.08 0.02
N SER A 37 0.93 -5.11 -0.01
CA SER A 37 2.15 -5.23 0.80
C SER A 37 3.38 -5.04 -0.09
N ILE A 38 4.03 -3.89 0.05
CA ILE A 38 5.23 -3.53 -0.69
C ILE A 38 6.41 -4.33 -0.14
N ILE A 39 7.00 -5.16 -1.00
CA ILE A 39 8.16 -5.97 -0.63
C ILE A 39 9.34 -5.04 -0.32
N ASN A 40 9.96 -5.27 0.82
CA ASN A 40 10.99 -4.43 1.43
C ASN A 40 10.55 -2.99 1.76
N GLY A 41 9.25 -2.66 1.67
CA GLY A 41 8.75 -1.34 2.06
C GLY A 41 8.90 -1.10 3.56
N SER A 42 9.39 0.08 3.97
CA SER A 42 9.52 0.50 5.37
C SER A 42 8.34 1.35 5.83
N HIS A 43 8.29 1.66 7.13
CA HIS A 43 7.27 2.53 7.70
C HIS A 43 7.40 3.95 7.15
N CYS A 44 8.58 4.55 7.29
CA CYS A 44 8.79 5.96 6.94
C CYS A 44 8.93 6.20 5.43
N GLY A 45 9.19 5.15 4.65
CA GLY A 45 9.16 5.19 3.19
C GLY A 45 7.79 5.54 2.61
N MET A 46 6.73 5.57 3.43
CA MET A 46 5.38 5.96 3.03
C MET A 46 5.15 7.49 3.02
N GLY A 47 6.02 8.30 3.65
CA GLY A 47 5.75 9.72 3.88
C GLY A 47 6.97 10.64 3.92
N ASP A 48 8.12 10.18 3.40
CA ASP A 48 9.39 10.91 3.25
C ASP A 48 9.72 11.92 4.37
N SER A 49 10.00 11.43 5.57
CA SER A 49 10.33 12.28 6.71
C SER A 49 11.66 11.87 7.34
N ARG A 50 12.66 12.76 7.26
CA ARG A 50 13.98 12.52 7.88
C ARG A 50 13.88 12.20 9.38
N LYS A 51 12.98 12.88 10.11
CA LYS A 51 12.78 12.61 11.54
C LYS A 51 12.19 11.21 11.76
N CYS A 52 11.28 10.79 10.89
CA CYS A 52 10.73 9.45 10.91
C CYS A 52 11.83 8.41 10.67
N PHE A 53 12.62 8.54 9.60
CA PHE A 53 13.70 7.58 9.30
C PHE A 53 14.71 7.45 10.45
N THR A 54 15.09 8.56 11.08
CA THR A 54 15.96 8.53 12.27
C THR A 54 15.29 7.76 13.41
N ALA A 55 14.01 8.01 13.69
CA ALA A 55 13.28 7.32 14.74
C ALA A 55 13.10 5.81 14.44
N GLU A 56 12.79 5.45 13.20
CA GLU A 56 12.66 4.07 12.72
C GLU A 56 13.98 3.29 12.88
N ARG A 57 15.11 3.94 12.56
CA ARG A 57 16.45 3.38 12.80
C ARG A 57 16.77 3.22 14.28
N LEU A 58 16.44 4.21 15.12
CA LEU A 58 16.64 4.13 16.57
C LEU A 58 15.76 3.06 17.23
N ALA A 59 14.61 2.75 16.64
CA ALA A 59 13.75 1.64 17.05
C ALA A 59 14.28 0.26 16.65
N GLY A 60 15.39 0.20 15.88
CA GLY A 60 16.01 -1.05 15.46
C GLY A 60 15.36 -1.70 14.24
N CYS A 61 14.56 -0.97 13.47
CA CYS A 61 14.04 -1.48 12.20
C CYS A 61 15.16 -1.69 11.18
N ARG A 62 14.96 -2.65 10.29
CA ARG A 62 15.86 -2.87 9.15
C ARG A 62 15.61 -1.79 8.10
N ASP A 63 16.66 -1.48 7.34
CA ASP A 63 16.53 -0.62 6.16
C ASP A 63 15.52 -1.25 5.17
N GLY A 64 14.71 -0.40 4.55
CA GLY A 64 13.77 -0.78 3.49
C GLY A 64 14.22 -0.26 2.13
N LEU A 65 13.27 -0.21 1.19
CA LEU A 65 13.43 0.49 -0.08
C LEU A 65 13.84 1.95 0.13
N ASN A 66 14.49 2.53 -0.89
CA ASN A 66 14.68 3.98 -0.87
C ASN A 66 13.32 4.69 -1.04
N THR A 67 13.23 5.93 -0.55
CA THR A 67 11.97 6.68 -0.53
C THR A 67 11.37 6.84 -1.93
N ASP A 68 12.21 7.14 -2.93
CA ASP A 68 11.74 7.40 -4.30
C ASP A 68 11.13 6.14 -4.92
N GLU A 69 11.76 4.98 -4.71
CA GLU A 69 11.25 3.67 -5.12
C GLU A 69 9.92 3.35 -4.46
N GLN A 70 9.82 3.48 -3.14
CA GLN A 70 8.59 3.17 -2.41
C GLN A 70 7.46 4.14 -2.78
N THR A 71 7.77 5.42 -2.95
CA THR A 71 6.81 6.45 -3.37
C THR A 71 6.32 6.21 -4.80
N ALA A 72 7.21 5.78 -5.71
CA ALA A 72 6.83 5.40 -7.07
C ALA A 72 5.89 4.18 -7.08
N ILE A 73 6.15 3.18 -6.23
CA ILE A 73 5.26 2.02 -6.06
C ILE A 73 3.91 2.47 -5.49
N LEU A 74 3.90 3.32 -4.46
CA LEU A 74 2.66 3.87 -3.91
C LEU A 74 1.83 4.60 -4.96
N ALA A 75 2.46 5.51 -5.71
CA ALA A 75 1.79 6.30 -6.74
C ALA A 75 1.20 5.43 -7.85
N ARG A 76 1.88 4.34 -8.23
CA ARG A 76 1.42 3.34 -9.22
C ARG A 76 0.04 2.78 -8.89
N TYR A 77 -0.31 2.70 -7.61
CA TYR A 77 -1.59 2.15 -7.16
C TYR A 77 -2.56 3.21 -6.66
N MET A 78 -2.06 4.16 -5.87
CA MET A 78 -2.89 5.17 -5.21
C MET A 78 -3.57 6.09 -6.25
N VAL A 79 -2.83 6.54 -7.26
CA VAL A 79 -3.35 7.46 -8.28
C VAL A 79 -4.47 6.81 -9.10
N PRO A 80 -4.28 5.66 -9.77
CA PRO A 80 -5.36 5.05 -10.53
C PRO A 80 -6.53 4.58 -9.67
N TRP A 81 -6.28 4.17 -8.42
CA TRP A 81 -7.35 3.84 -7.48
C TRP A 81 -8.23 5.06 -7.15
N LEU A 82 -7.61 6.21 -6.86
CA LEU A 82 -8.30 7.46 -6.59
C LEU A 82 -9.05 7.98 -7.81
N ASP A 83 -8.45 7.88 -9.01
CA ASP A 83 -9.10 8.29 -10.25
C ASP A 83 -10.31 7.41 -10.58
N CYS A 84 -10.21 6.11 -10.38
CA CYS A 84 -11.35 5.20 -10.54
C CYS A 84 -12.46 5.50 -9.52
N VAL A 85 -12.13 5.50 -8.21
CA VAL A 85 -13.12 5.57 -7.13
C VAL A 85 -13.73 6.97 -6.98
N MET A 86 -12.97 8.03 -7.19
CA MET A 86 -13.43 9.41 -6.97
C MET A 86 -13.86 10.11 -8.27
N LYS A 87 -13.26 9.77 -9.42
CA LYS A 87 -13.57 10.43 -10.70
C LYS A 87 -14.36 9.55 -11.66
N GLY A 88 -14.58 8.27 -11.34
CA GLY A 88 -15.32 7.35 -12.19
C GLY A 88 -14.56 6.92 -13.46
N MET A 89 -13.24 7.10 -13.49
CA MET A 89 -12.39 6.74 -14.63
C MET A 89 -12.15 5.23 -14.67
N MET A 90 -12.98 4.49 -15.41
CA MET A 90 -12.94 3.02 -15.47
C MET A 90 -11.63 2.48 -16.04
N GLU A 91 -11.01 3.20 -16.98
CA GLU A 91 -9.70 2.86 -17.53
C GLU A 91 -8.60 2.83 -16.47
N GLN A 92 -8.72 3.67 -15.43
CA GLN A 92 -7.79 3.66 -14.29
C GLN A 92 -8.04 2.46 -13.37
N GLY A 93 -9.30 2.02 -13.24
CA GLY A 93 -9.64 0.76 -12.57
C GLY A 93 -9.01 -0.45 -13.28
N ALA A 94 -9.09 -0.49 -14.60
CA ALA A 94 -8.42 -1.52 -15.42
C ALA A 94 -6.89 -1.48 -15.26
N LEU A 95 -6.27 -0.29 -15.29
CA LEU A 95 -4.84 -0.11 -15.06
C LEU A 95 -4.40 -0.59 -13.67
N PHE A 96 -5.15 -0.23 -12.63
CA PHE A 96 -4.91 -0.71 -11.27
C PHE A 96 -4.96 -2.24 -11.20
N ASN A 97 -6.01 -2.85 -11.77
CA ASN A 97 -6.21 -4.30 -11.75
C ASN A 97 -5.08 -5.03 -12.50
N HIS A 98 -4.64 -4.50 -13.64
CA HIS A 98 -3.54 -5.07 -14.43
C HIS A 98 -2.20 -4.96 -13.70
N SER A 99 -1.92 -3.80 -13.12
CA SER A 99 -0.67 -3.56 -12.36
C SER A 99 -0.58 -4.52 -11.18
N LEU A 100 -1.68 -4.67 -10.42
CA LEU A 100 -1.72 -5.56 -9.26
C LEU A 100 -1.42 -7.03 -9.63
N ALA A 101 -1.88 -7.49 -10.80
CA ALA A 101 -1.70 -8.86 -11.23
C ALA A 101 -0.29 -9.19 -11.77
N SER A 102 0.51 -8.18 -12.12
CA SER A 102 1.78 -8.36 -12.84
C SER A 102 3.01 -7.82 -12.11
N ASP A 103 2.83 -6.96 -11.11
CA ASP A 103 3.92 -6.28 -10.44
C ASP A 103 4.61 -7.15 -9.38
N PRO A 104 5.89 -7.54 -9.58
CA PRO A 104 6.62 -8.35 -8.62
C PRO A 104 7.06 -7.59 -7.37
N ALA A 105 6.86 -6.26 -7.32
CA ALA A 105 7.24 -5.45 -6.16
C ALA A 105 6.25 -5.56 -4.98
N VAL A 106 5.10 -6.20 -5.17
CA VAL A 106 4.04 -6.26 -4.16
C VAL A 106 3.43 -7.65 -4.01
N ASN A 107 3.02 -7.99 -2.79
CA ASN A 107 2.03 -9.02 -2.52
C ASN A 107 0.67 -8.34 -2.29
N TRP A 108 -0.44 -9.04 -2.56
CA TRP A 108 -1.76 -8.44 -2.39
C TRP A 108 -2.86 -9.41 -1.99
N LEU A 109 -3.90 -8.85 -1.36
CA LEU A 109 -5.19 -9.50 -1.10
C LEU A 109 -6.30 -8.59 -1.62
N ARG A 110 -7.38 -9.17 -2.14
CA ARG A 110 -8.49 -8.38 -2.68
C ARG A 110 -9.82 -9.12 -2.57
N SER A 111 -10.87 -8.39 -2.18
CA SER A 111 -12.24 -8.93 -2.16
C SER A 111 -12.91 -8.88 -3.53
N ARG A 112 -12.73 -7.77 -4.26
CA ARG A 112 -13.28 -7.53 -5.61
C ARG A 112 -12.33 -6.64 -6.42
N PRO A 113 -12.19 -6.87 -7.74
CA PRO A 113 -11.48 -5.94 -8.62
C PRO A 113 -12.20 -4.58 -8.66
N LEU A 114 -11.46 -3.52 -9.02
CA LEU A 114 -12.07 -2.24 -9.37
C LEU A 114 -12.89 -2.38 -10.66
N PRO A 115 -13.98 -1.61 -10.83
CA PRO A 115 -14.80 -1.61 -12.03
C PRO A 115 -14.05 -1.10 -13.27
#